data_AF-A0A7G3UAH3-F1
#
_entry.id   AF-A0A7G3UAH3-F1
#
_cell.length_a   1.000
_cell.length_b   1.000
_cell.length_c   1.000
_cell.angle_alpha   90.00
_cell.angle_beta   90.00
_cell.angle_gamma   90.00
#
_symmetry.space_group_name_H-M   'P 1'
#
loop_
_entity.id
_entity.type
_entity.pdbx_description
1 polymer ?
#
loop_
_entity_poly.entity_id
_entity_poly.type
_entity_poly.pdbx_seq_one_letter_code
_entity_poly.pdbx_strand_id
1 'polypeptide(L)'
;MKQARFGFSAHPEALEDLRFVPGNIRDLALLELQHLVHGNERGARMHRELAGCHKVYVDPQTRWRMVIQFRDSPPSSQHRREIFLVAVGERYDNTVYRTAADRLRREAAGAPDQRAEAARSRSPHMRTASAQPPQAAAPTAATAPAGRRRSRS
;
A
#
# COMPACT_ATOMS: atom_id res chain seq x y z
N MET A 1 13.55 17.64 27.73
CA MET A 1 12.54 17.56 26.65
C MET A 1 11.60 16.41 26.97
N LYS A 2 10.27 16.57 26.84
CA LYS A 2 9.32 15.45 27.05
C LYS A 2 9.55 14.41 25.96
N GLN A 3 9.56 13.13 26.33
CA GLN A 3 9.70 12.04 25.36
C GLN A 3 8.47 12.00 24.45
N ALA A 4 8.66 11.74 23.17
CA ALA A 4 7.59 11.54 22.21
C ALA A 4 6.66 10.41 22.68
N ARG A 5 5.36 10.68 22.72
CA ARG A 5 4.34 9.71 23.17
C ARG A 5 3.97 8.75 22.04
N PHE A 6 4.03 9.23 20.80
CA PHE A 6 3.69 8.47 19.60
C PHE A 6 4.89 8.40 18.66
N GLY A 7 4.98 7.32 17.89
CA GLY A 7 5.80 7.29 16.69
C GLY A 7 5.21 8.21 15.61
N PHE A 8 6.00 8.53 14.59
CA PHE A 8 5.54 9.28 13.44
C PHE A 8 5.85 8.53 12.16
N SER A 9 4.86 8.46 11.29
CA SER A 9 4.94 7.88 9.96
C SER A 9 4.07 8.69 9.01
N ALA A 10 4.31 8.59 7.72
CA ALA A 10 3.57 9.35 6.72
C ALA A 10 3.37 8.54 5.45
N HIS A 11 2.24 8.74 4.80
CA HIS A 11 2.04 8.31 3.42
C HIS A 11 3.07 9.04 2.54
N PRO A 12 3.74 8.37 1.58
CA PRO A 12 4.78 9.00 0.77
C PRO A 12 4.31 10.29 0.08
N GLU A 13 3.15 10.25 -0.56
CA GLU A 13 2.55 11.44 -1.19
C GLU A 13 2.18 12.55 -0.18
N ALA A 14 1.98 12.24 1.11
CA ALA A 14 1.71 13.28 2.13
C ALA A 14 2.96 14.10 2.49
N LEU A 15 4.15 13.53 2.32
CA LEU A 15 5.40 14.28 2.43
C LEU A 15 5.58 15.24 1.25
N GLU A 16 5.09 14.86 0.07
CA GLU A 16 5.05 15.74 -1.09
C GLU A 16 4.07 16.89 -0.85
N ASP A 17 2.86 16.60 -0.36
CA ASP A 17 1.89 17.64 0.03
C ASP A 17 2.54 18.69 0.95
N LEU A 18 3.22 18.25 2.02
CA LEU A 18 3.92 19.13 2.96
C LEU A 18 5.02 19.98 2.29
N ARG A 19 5.65 19.49 1.22
CA ARG A 19 6.65 20.26 0.48
C ARG A 19 6.02 21.29 -0.45
N PHE A 20 4.83 21.02 -0.98
CA PHE A 20 4.12 21.89 -1.91
C PHE A 20 3.26 22.98 -1.25
N VAL A 21 2.91 22.84 0.03
CA VAL A 21 2.20 23.92 0.74
C VAL A 21 3.09 25.17 0.92
N PRO A 22 2.49 26.37 1.07
CA PRO A 22 3.25 27.59 1.36
C PRO A 22 4.14 27.44 2.60
N GLY A 23 5.32 28.07 2.60
CA GLY A 23 6.32 27.88 3.66
C GLY A 23 5.79 28.12 5.08
N ASN A 24 5.02 29.21 5.28
CA ASN A 24 4.38 29.50 6.56
C ASN A 24 3.38 28.42 7.01
N ILE A 25 2.65 27.82 6.07
CA ILE A 25 1.71 26.73 6.34
C ILE A 25 2.47 25.45 6.68
N ARG A 26 3.58 25.17 5.99
CA ARG A 26 4.44 24.03 6.31
C ARG A 26 4.98 24.14 7.72
N ASP A 27 5.46 25.30 8.13
CA ASP A 27 6.03 25.51 9.46
C ASP A 27 4.95 25.32 10.56
N LEU A 28 3.74 25.84 10.32
CA LEU A 28 2.59 25.57 11.19
C LEU A 28 2.22 24.09 11.22
N ALA A 29 2.22 23.39 10.07
CA ALA A 29 1.93 21.97 10.02
C ALA A 29 2.96 21.14 10.81
N LEU A 30 4.24 21.49 10.72
CA LEU A 30 5.31 20.84 11.48
C LEU A 30 5.18 21.10 12.99
N LEU A 31 4.75 22.30 13.39
CA LEU A 31 4.45 22.62 14.78
C LEU A 31 3.29 21.74 15.31
N GLU A 32 2.21 21.62 14.53
CA GLU A 32 1.08 20.76 14.91
C GLU A 32 1.47 19.28 14.96
N LEU A 33 2.29 18.80 14.03
CA LEU A 33 2.84 17.43 14.08
C LEU A 33 3.68 17.21 15.35
N GLN A 34 4.45 18.21 15.78
CA GLN A 34 5.16 18.15 17.05
C GLN A 34 4.19 18.03 18.23
N HIS A 35 3.13 18.84 18.29
CA HIS A 35 2.12 18.75 19.36
C HIS A 35 1.44 17.39 19.39
N LEU A 36 1.09 16.87 18.22
CA LEU A 36 0.48 15.56 18.04
C LEU A 36 1.37 14.43 18.57
N VAL A 37 2.65 14.40 18.17
CA VAL A 37 3.61 13.36 18.58
C VAL A 37 3.84 13.34 20.10
N HIS A 38 3.79 14.50 20.76
CA HIS A 38 3.86 14.59 22.21
C HIS A 38 2.52 14.29 22.91
N GLY A 39 1.43 14.17 22.14
CA GLY A 39 0.08 13.88 22.63
C GLY A 39 -0.59 15.06 23.32
N ASN A 40 -0.17 16.28 22.98
CA ASN A 40 -0.81 17.51 23.44
C ASN A 40 -2.17 17.69 22.76
N GLU A 41 -2.31 17.17 21.54
CA GLU A 41 -3.53 17.25 20.75
C GLU A 41 -3.85 15.92 20.06
N ARG A 42 -5.10 15.79 19.57
CA ARG A 42 -5.56 14.59 18.83
C ARG A 42 -6.28 14.91 17.52
N GLY A 43 -6.61 16.17 17.25
CA GLY A 43 -7.52 16.53 16.17
C GLY A 43 -8.96 16.05 16.40
N ALA A 44 -9.86 16.41 15.48
CA ALA A 44 -11.26 16.06 15.54
C ALA A 44 -11.53 14.78 14.74
N ARG A 45 -12.26 13.81 15.33
CA ARG A 45 -12.59 12.54 14.67
C ARG A 45 -13.39 12.74 13.39
N MET A 46 -13.04 11.97 12.37
CA MET A 46 -13.73 11.90 11.09
C MET A 46 -14.63 10.66 11.01
N HIS A 47 -15.56 10.66 10.05
CA HIS A 47 -16.64 9.66 9.94
C HIS A 47 -16.75 9.19 8.48
N ARG A 48 -17.60 8.18 8.22
CA ARG A 48 -17.85 7.61 6.88
C ARG A 48 -16.55 7.08 6.25
N GLU A 49 -16.22 7.51 5.04
CA GLU A 49 -15.04 7.06 4.27
C GLU A 49 -13.70 7.34 4.97
N LEU A 50 -13.69 8.29 5.91
CA LEU A 50 -12.52 8.63 6.72
C LEU A 50 -12.71 8.23 8.19
N ALA A 51 -13.57 7.24 8.47
CA ALA A 51 -13.69 6.68 9.80
C ALA A 51 -12.32 6.15 10.29
N GLY A 52 -11.96 6.47 11.53
CA GLY A 52 -10.63 6.18 12.09
C GLY A 52 -9.60 7.30 11.87
N CYS A 53 -9.85 8.22 10.93
CA CYS A 53 -9.02 9.41 10.75
C CYS A 53 -9.42 10.54 11.70
N HIS A 54 -8.50 11.49 11.87
CA HIS A 54 -8.71 12.75 12.56
C HIS A 54 -8.29 13.90 11.66
N LYS A 55 -9.07 14.98 11.67
CA LYS A 55 -8.71 16.23 11.02
C LYS A 55 -8.01 17.16 12.00
N VAL A 56 -6.99 17.85 11.53
CA VAL A 56 -6.22 18.85 12.27
C VAL A 56 -6.24 20.14 11.47
N TYR A 57 -6.56 21.26 12.12
CA TYR A 57 -6.47 22.57 11.49
C TYR A 57 -5.02 23.03 11.57
N VAL A 58 -4.47 23.51 10.45
CA VAL A 58 -3.06 23.92 10.38
C VAL A 58 -2.92 25.42 10.63
N ASP A 59 -3.85 26.21 10.11
CA ASP A 59 -3.80 27.65 10.16
C ASP A 59 -4.98 28.24 10.95
N PRO A 60 -4.82 29.43 11.55
CA PRO A 60 -5.90 30.11 12.27
C PRO A 60 -7.13 30.42 11.39
N GLN A 61 -6.91 30.64 10.09
CA GLN A 61 -8.01 30.91 9.13
C GLN A 61 -8.76 29.63 8.75
N THR A 62 -8.32 28.46 9.22
CA THR A 62 -8.89 27.16 8.94
C THR A 62 -9.01 26.87 7.43
N ARG A 63 -8.06 27.34 6.63
CA ARG A 63 -8.00 27.05 5.19
C ARG A 63 -7.28 25.73 4.92
N TRP A 64 -6.27 25.43 5.70
CA TRP A 64 -5.37 24.28 5.56
C TRP A 64 -5.64 23.23 6.63
N ARG A 65 -5.60 21.96 6.22
CA ARG A 65 -5.88 20.83 7.09
C ARG A 65 -4.89 19.70 6.86
N MET A 66 -4.64 18.95 7.92
CA MET A 66 -4.05 17.63 7.85
C MET A 66 -5.08 16.56 8.17
N VAL A 67 -4.96 15.42 7.51
CA VAL A 67 -5.68 14.19 7.85
C VAL A 67 -4.67 13.20 8.40
N ILE A 68 -4.91 12.74 9.62
CA ILE A 68 -4.03 11.80 10.32
C ILE A 68 -4.80 10.56 10.78
N GLN A 69 -4.09 9.48 11.07
CA GLN A 69 -4.59 8.31 11.77
C GLN A 69 -3.74 7.99 12.99
N PHE A 70 -4.38 7.50 14.05
CA PHE A 70 -3.68 6.86 15.16
C PHE A 70 -3.72 5.37 14.93
N ARG A 71 -2.56 4.77 14.65
CA ARG A 71 -2.41 3.34 14.41
C ARG A 71 -1.49 2.71 15.44
N ASP A 72 -1.59 1.40 15.58
CA ASP A 72 -0.64 0.67 16.41
C ASP A 72 0.69 0.59 15.64
N SER A 73 1.78 0.80 16.35
CA SER A 73 3.09 0.81 15.71
C SER A 73 3.51 -0.62 15.35
N PRO A 74 4.37 -0.80 14.35
CA PRO A 74 4.97 -2.11 14.08
C PRO A 74 5.76 -2.62 15.30
N PRO A 75 5.92 -3.95 15.47
CA PRO A 75 6.56 -4.53 16.65
C PRO A 75 8.01 -4.08 16.90
N SER A 76 8.70 -3.59 15.86
CA SER A 76 10.06 -3.05 15.95
C SER A 76 10.13 -1.60 16.44
N SER A 77 9.00 -0.92 16.57
CA SER A 77 8.95 0.50 16.98
C SER A 77 9.16 0.66 18.49
N GLN A 78 9.82 1.76 18.87
CA GLN A 78 9.99 2.16 20.27
C GLN A 78 8.67 2.67 20.90
N HIS A 79 7.70 3.05 20.07
CA HIS A 79 6.42 3.58 20.53
C HIS A 79 5.32 2.54 20.34
N ARG A 80 4.35 2.44 21.26
CA ARG A 80 3.22 1.51 21.13
C ARG A 80 2.24 1.91 20.02
N ARG A 81 2.10 3.20 19.78
CA ARG A 81 1.20 3.78 18.78
C ARG A 81 1.92 4.84 18.00
N GLU A 82 1.48 5.06 16.77
CA GLU A 82 2.04 6.07 15.89
C GLU A 82 0.96 6.91 15.22
N ILE A 83 1.37 8.12 14.87
CA ILE A 83 0.60 9.06 14.09
C ILE A 83 1.01 8.89 12.65
N PHE A 84 0.04 8.51 11.82
CA PHE A 84 0.22 8.36 10.39
C PHE A 84 -0.38 9.55 9.66
N LEU A 85 0.45 10.34 9.02
CA LEU A 85 0.01 11.45 8.18
C LEU A 85 -0.47 10.93 6.82
N VAL A 86 -1.75 11.18 6.49
CA VAL A 86 -2.38 10.69 5.27
C VAL A 86 -2.36 11.73 4.15
N ALA A 87 -2.66 12.99 4.48
CA ALA A 87 -2.69 14.09 3.52
C ALA A 87 -2.56 15.45 4.20
N VAL A 88 -2.03 16.43 3.47
CA VAL A 88 -2.02 17.85 3.85
C VAL A 88 -2.53 18.67 2.66
N GLY A 89 -3.37 19.66 2.92
CA GLY A 89 -3.83 20.51 1.82
C GLY A 89 -4.90 21.51 2.23
N GLU A 90 -5.30 22.32 1.25
CA GLU A 90 -6.44 23.21 1.42
C GLU A 90 -7.73 22.40 1.58
N ARG A 91 -8.69 22.95 2.32
CA ARG A 91 -10.05 22.40 2.35
C ARG A 91 -10.84 22.73 1.10
N TYR A 92 -10.42 23.68 0.28
CA TYR A 92 -11.21 24.10 -0.88
C TYR A 92 -11.69 22.87 -1.68
N ASP A 93 -12.98 22.83 -1.97
CA ASP A 93 -13.70 21.69 -2.58
C ASP A 93 -13.51 20.31 -1.89
N ASN A 94 -13.19 20.30 -0.60
CA ASN A 94 -12.86 19.09 0.17
C ASN A 94 -11.73 18.24 -0.45
N THR A 95 -10.84 18.87 -1.23
CA THR A 95 -9.75 18.20 -1.97
C THR A 95 -8.88 17.37 -1.04
N VAL A 96 -8.42 17.93 0.08
CA VAL A 96 -7.62 17.18 1.08
C VAL A 96 -8.30 15.91 1.59
N TYR A 97 -9.63 15.92 1.74
CA TYR A 97 -10.37 14.75 2.22
C TYR A 97 -10.57 13.70 1.13
N ARG A 98 -10.84 14.12 -0.11
CA ARG A 98 -10.94 13.21 -1.26
C ARG A 98 -9.59 12.53 -1.52
N THR A 99 -8.49 13.29 -1.48
CA THR A 99 -7.12 12.76 -1.59
C THR A 99 -6.83 11.77 -0.48
N ALA A 100 -7.18 12.09 0.78
CA ALA A 100 -6.99 11.17 1.89
C ALA A 100 -7.80 9.86 1.69
N ALA A 101 -9.07 9.96 1.32
CA ALA A 101 -9.93 8.79 1.11
C ALA A 101 -9.41 7.89 -0.03
N ASP A 102 -8.94 8.50 -1.13
CA ASP A 102 -8.35 7.78 -2.25
C ASP A 102 -7.06 7.05 -1.85
N ARG A 103 -6.14 7.72 -1.15
CA ARG A 103 -4.90 7.11 -0.65
C ARG A 103 -5.18 5.92 0.25
N LEU A 104 -6.13 6.05 1.18
CA LEU A 104 -6.50 4.95 2.07
C LEU A 104 -7.17 3.78 1.34
N ARG A 105 -7.96 4.07 0.31
CA ARG A 105 -8.53 3.03 -0.56
C ARG A 105 -7.43 2.28 -1.30
N ARG A 106 -6.42 2.99 -1.83
CA ARG A 106 -5.26 2.40 -2.52
C ARG A 106 -4.40 1.59 -1.55
N GLU A 107 -4.14 2.08 -0.34
CA GLU A 107 -3.39 1.36 0.69
C GLU A 107 -4.13 0.07 1.11
N ALA A 108 -5.45 0.12 1.28
CA ALA A 108 -6.27 -1.05 1.60
C ALA A 108 -6.33 -2.08 0.46
N ALA A 109 -6.36 -1.63 -0.80
CA ALA A 109 -6.37 -2.52 -1.97
C ALA A 109 -4.99 -3.11 -2.29
N GLY A 110 -3.91 -2.38 -1.98
CA GLY A 110 -2.53 -2.78 -2.23
C GLY A 110 -1.88 -3.55 -1.10
N ALA A 111 -2.49 -3.60 0.10
CA ALA A 111 -1.97 -4.39 1.21
C ALA A 111 -2.00 -5.89 0.82
N PRO A 112 -0.82 -6.53 0.63
CA PRO A 112 -0.81 -7.97 0.40
C PRO A 112 -1.41 -8.64 1.63
N ASP A 113 -2.31 -9.59 1.40
CA ASP A 113 -2.84 -10.42 2.47
C ASP A 113 -1.62 -11.10 3.11
N GLN A 114 -1.21 -10.63 4.30
CA GLN A 114 -0.02 -11.14 4.98
C GLN A 114 -0.13 -12.66 5.20
N ARG A 115 -1.35 -13.20 5.18
CA ARG A 115 -1.64 -14.63 5.13
C ARG A 115 -1.27 -15.28 3.80
N ALA A 116 -1.52 -14.64 2.66
CA ALA A 116 -1.12 -15.12 1.34
C ALA A 116 0.41 -15.09 1.17
N GLU A 117 1.09 -14.09 1.73
CA GLU A 117 2.56 -14.02 1.75
C GLU A 117 3.17 -15.07 2.69
N ALA A 118 2.57 -15.26 3.88
CA ALA A 118 2.95 -16.33 4.80
C ALA A 118 2.65 -17.74 4.25
N ALA A 119 1.59 -17.92 3.46
CA ALA A 119 1.26 -19.18 2.80
C ALA A 119 2.25 -19.48 1.65
N ARG A 120 2.65 -18.45 0.90
CA ARG A 120 3.70 -18.57 -0.14
C ARG A 120 5.06 -18.90 0.46
N SER A 121 5.45 -18.29 1.58
CA SER A 121 6.73 -18.58 2.24
C SER A 121 6.75 -19.95 2.94
N ARG A 122 5.59 -20.46 3.36
CA ARG A 122 5.43 -21.83 3.92
C ARG A 122 5.28 -22.94 2.89
N SER A 123 5.34 -22.65 1.59
CA SER A 123 5.21 -23.66 0.53
C SER A 123 6.57 -24.02 -0.08
N PRO A 124 7.30 -25.03 0.44
CA PRO A 124 8.55 -25.50 -0.15
C PRO A 124 8.36 -26.44 -1.35
N HIS A 125 7.17 -26.56 -1.94
CA HIS A 125 6.89 -27.57 -2.97
C HIS A 125 6.38 -26.98 -4.29
N MET A 126 7.31 -26.44 -5.09
CA MET A 126 7.20 -26.46 -6.55
C MET A 126 8.57 -26.38 -7.25
N ARG A 127 9.56 -27.10 -6.70
CA ARG A 127 10.79 -27.44 -7.43
C ARG A 127 11.05 -28.94 -7.30
N THR A 128 10.39 -29.73 -8.16
CA THR A 128 10.92 -30.99 -8.72
C THR A 128 9.91 -31.54 -9.73
N ALA A 129 10.03 -31.10 -10.98
CA ALA A 129 9.86 -31.96 -12.13
C ALA A 129 10.92 -31.54 -13.14
N SER A 130 12.15 -31.92 -12.80
CA SER A 130 13.32 -31.88 -13.65
C SER A 130 12.96 -32.54 -14.98
N ALA A 131 13.21 -31.82 -16.06
CA ALA A 131 13.29 -32.41 -17.39
C ALA A 131 14.28 -33.58 -17.36
N GLN A 132 13.81 -34.76 -17.76
CA GLN A 132 14.68 -35.87 -18.13
C GLN A 132 14.31 -36.27 -19.56
N PRO A 133 15.21 -36.09 -20.55
CA PRO A 133 15.00 -36.64 -21.88
C PRO A 133 15.48 -38.09 -21.91
N PRO A 134 14.68 -39.04 -22.41
CA PRO A 134 15.22 -40.28 -22.95
C PRO A 134 15.62 -40.06 -24.41
N GLN A 135 16.86 -40.47 -24.71
CA GLN A 135 17.44 -40.56 -26.04
C GLN A 135 16.65 -41.50 -26.98
N ALA A 136 16.88 -41.23 -28.26
CA ALA A 136 16.31 -41.81 -29.48
C ALA A 136 16.21 -43.34 -29.57
N ALA A 137 15.17 -43.79 -30.29
CA ALA A 137 15.26 -44.92 -31.22
C ALA A 137 14.51 -44.57 -32.51
N ALA A 138 15.18 -44.77 -33.65
CA ALA A 138 14.79 -44.33 -34.99
C ALA A 138 13.61 -45.13 -35.60
N PRO A 139 12.81 -44.52 -36.50
CA PRO A 139 11.90 -45.29 -37.34
C PRO A 139 12.65 -45.80 -38.58
N THR A 140 12.78 -47.12 -38.71
CA THR A 140 13.24 -47.77 -39.94
C THR A 140 12.12 -47.77 -40.97
N ALA A 141 12.48 -47.39 -42.20
CA ALA A 141 11.57 -47.15 -43.31
C ALA A 141 10.96 -48.42 -43.93
N ALA A 142 9.71 -48.24 -44.38
CA ALA A 142 9.05 -48.78 -45.58
C ALA A 142 9.43 -50.15 -46.15
N THR A 143 8.41 -50.99 -46.34
CA THR A 143 8.32 -51.86 -47.52
C THR A 143 6.86 -51.92 -47.97
N ALA A 144 6.55 -51.24 -49.08
CA ALA A 144 5.44 -51.60 -49.95
C ALA A 144 5.93 -52.69 -50.93
N PRO A 145 5.01 -53.48 -51.52
CA PRO A 145 4.76 -53.17 -52.94
C PRO A 145 3.30 -53.34 -53.40
N ALA A 146 3.02 -52.59 -54.49
CA ALA A 146 2.21 -52.89 -55.68
C ALA A 146 0.91 -53.73 -55.54
N GLY A 147 -0.27 -53.32 -56.00
CA GLY A 147 -0.59 -52.57 -57.21
C GLY A 147 -0.99 -53.51 -58.36
N ARG A 148 -2.28 -53.48 -58.78
CA ARG A 148 -2.97 -54.05 -59.97
C ARG A 148 -4.12 -55.01 -59.58
N ARG A 149 -5.29 -55.08 -60.23
CA ARG A 149 -5.94 -54.38 -61.35
C ARG A 149 -7.42 -54.83 -61.34
N ARG A 150 -8.30 -54.06 -62.00
CA ARG A 150 -9.68 -54.34 -62.45
C ARG A 150 -9.84 -55.78 -63.00
N SER A 151 -11.00 -56.47 -62.99
CA SER A 151 -12.30 -56.12 -63.61
C SER A 151 -13.35 -57.24 -63.44
N ARG A 152 -14.65 -56.89 -63.50
CA ARG A 152 -15.86 -57.62 -63.99
C ARG A 152 -15.83 -59.15 -64.16
N SER A 153 -16.88 -59.81 -63.69
CA SER A 153 -17.91 -60.39 -64.58
C SER A 153 -19.25 -60.52 -63.86
#